data_AF-A0A644WXS6-F1
#
_entry.id   AF-A0A644WXS6-F1
#
_cell.length_a   1.000
_cell.length_b   1.000
_cell.length_c   1.000
_cell.angle_alpha   90.00
_cell.angle_beta   90.00
_cell.angle_gamma   90.00
#
_symmetry.space_group_name_H-M   'P 1'
#
loop_
_entity.id
_entity.type
_entity.pdbx_description
1 polymer ?
#
loop_
_entity_poly.entity_id
_entity_poly.type
_entity_poly.pdbx_seq_one_letter_code
_entity_poly.pdbx_strand_id
1 'polypeptide(L)'
;MNKSERIEELRNAIRAHNAEIDKINEELRPLEFEHEEEIEQKIKRCHRGLDKFTPEELVFAATTRCHCGAGLAYVKNCSPRSSWHCSEILLGTAIHAGLDSAKEHDGELPFIMYNIKSERQPSANGMTTRPNIQQAPEPSDSVDKK
;
A
#
# COMPACT_ATOMS: atom_id res chain seq x y z
N MET A 1 15.37 49.80 -0.24
CA MET A 1 14.59 48.88 -1.09
C MET A 1 13.12 49.23 -0.95
N ASN A 2 12.46 49.55 -2.06
CA ASN A 2 11.02 49.83 -2.05
C ASN A 2 10.20 48.53 -2.11
N LYS A 3 8.90 48.62 -1.83
CA LYS A 3 8.00 47.47 -1.79
C LYS A 3 7.97 46.69 -3.12
N SER A 4 8.07 47.38 -4.25
CA SER A 4 8.06 46.75 -5.57
C SER A 4 9.34 45.93 -5.83
N GLU A 5 10.50 46.47 -5.44
CA GLU A 5 11.80 45.77 -5.53
C GLU A 5 11.79 44.50 -4.70
N ARG A 6 11.27 44.56 -3.46
CA ARG A 6 11.16 43.37 -2.59
C ARG A 6 10.19 42.32 -3.15
N ILE A 7 9.08 42.73 -3.76
CA ILE A 7 8.14 41.80 -4.41
C ILE A 7 8.83 41.08 -5.57
N GLU A 8 9.59 41.81 -6.39
CA GLU A 8 10.27 41.21 -7.54
C GLU A 8 11.41 40.27 -7.11
N GLU A 9 12.17 40.63 -6.08
CA GLU A 9 13.17 39.75 -5.45
C GLU A 9 12.54 38.43 -4.98
N LEU A 10 11.41 38.48 -4.26
CA LEU A 10 10.71 37.29 -3.79
C LEU A 10 10.17 36.43 -4.94
N ARG A 11 9.66 37.05 -6.02
CA ARG A 11 9.22 36.32 -7.22
C ARG A 11 10.38 35.61 -7.92
N ASN A 12 11.54 36.26 -8.02
CA ASN A 12 12.75 35.64 -8.53
C ASN A 12 13.18 34.44 -7.68
N ALA A 13 13.14 34.57 -6.36
CA ALA A 13 13.43 33.47 -5.45
C ALA A 13 12.45 32.29 -5.63
N ILE A 14 11.15 32.56 -5.75
CA ILE A 14 10.13 31.53 -6.03
C ILE A 14 10.42 30.82 -7.36
N ARG A 15 10.77 31.57 -8.42
CA ARG A 15 11.12 30.97 -9.71
C ARG A 15 12.36 30.07 -9.61
N ALA A 16 13.38 30.50 -8.88
CA ALA A 16 14.59 29.72 -8.66
C ALA A 16 14.29 28.41 -7.91
N HIS A 17 13.53 28.49 -6.81
CA HIS A 17 13.14 27.30 -6.03
C HIS A 17 12.24 26.35 -6.82
N ASN A 18 11.33 26.86 -7.64
CA ASN A 18 10.51 26.00 -8.52
C ASN A 18 11.40 25.26 -9.54
N ALA A 19 12.42 25.91 -10.10
CA ALA A 19 13.36 25.24 -10.99
C ALA A 19 14.22 24.17 -10.27
N GLU A 20 14.53 24.37 -8.98
CA GLU A 20 15.17 23.34 -8.15
C GLU A 20 14.24 22.15 -7.88
N ILE A 21 12.97 22.43 -7.56
CA ILE A 21 11.92 21.40 -7.38
C ILE A 21 11.75 20.59 -8.67
N ASP A 22 11.72 21.24 -9.84
CA ASP A 22 11.57 20.56 -11.12
C ASP A 22 12.71 19.58 -11.38
N LYS A 23 13.96 19.95 -11.05
CA LYS A 23 15.12 19.04 -11.15
C LYS A 23 15.00 17.86 -10.21
N ILE A 24 14.61 18.09 -8.96
CA ILE A 24 14.40 17.01 -7.98
C ILE A 24 13.30 16.06 -8.46
N ASN A 25 12.21 16.58 -9.01
CA ASN A 25 11.13 15.76 -9.56
C ASN A 25 11.57 14.96 -10.79
N GLU A 26 12.48 15.49 -11.60
CA GLU A 26 13.07 14.75 -12.72
C GLU A 26 13.95 13.58 -12.24
N GLU A 27 14.72 13.78 -11.18
CA GLU A 27 15.53 12.73 -10.53
C GLU A 27 14.68 11.71 -9.77
N LEU A 28 13.56 12.14 -9.16
CA LEU A 28 12.67 11.29 -8.38
C LEU A 28 11.84 10.34 -9.26
N ARG A 29 11.42 10.79 -10.44
CA ARG A 29 10.55 10.02 -11.35
C ARG A 29 11.05 8.60 -11.67
N PRO A 30 12.32 8.35 -12.05
CA PRO A 30 12.78 6.98 -12.29
C PRO A 30 12.75 6.13 -11.01
N LEU A 31 13.04 6.70 -9.85
CA LEU A 31 13.01 5.99 -8.57
C LEU A 31 11.57 5.60 -8.19
N GLU A 32 10.60 6.49 -8.42
CA GLU A 32 9.18 6.17 -8.23
C GLU A 32 8.74 5.04 -9.16
N PHE A 33 9.19 5.04 -10.42
CA PHE A 33 8.88 3.99 -11.37
C PHE A 33 9.47 2.63 -10.96
N GLU A 34 10.75 2.59 -10.56
CA GLU A 34 11.41 1.38 -10.05
C GLU A 34 10.68 0.85 -8.82
N HIS A 35 10.33 1.73 -7.87
CA HIS A 35 9.59 1.35 -6.67
C HIS A 35 8.19 0.79 -6.99
N GLU A 36 7.47 1.39 -7.94
CA GLU A 36 6.18 0.86 -8.41
C GLU A 36 6.34 -0.56 -9.00
N GLU A 37 7.39 -0.80 -9.78
CA GLU A 37 7.67 -2.12 -10.35
C GLU A 37 8.00 -3.16 -9.25
N GLU A 38 8.81 -2.80 -8.26
CA GLU A 38 9.11 -3.66 -7.11
C GLU A 38 7.84 -4.08 -6.35
N ILE A 39 6.94 -3.12 -6.08
CA ILE A 39 5.65 -3.39 -5.43
C ILE A 39 4.83 -4.36 -6.29
N GLU A 40 4.71 -4.12 -7.59
CA GLU A 40 3.94 -4.97 -8.49
C GLU A 40 4.50 -6.41 -8.54
N GLN A 41 5.82 -6.56 -8.60
CA GLN A 41 6.46 -7.87 -8.55
C GLN A 41 6.23 -8.58 -7.22
N LYS A 42 6.31 -7.87 -6.08
CA LYS A 42 6.01 -8.44 -4.77
C LYS A 42 4.54 -8.88 -4.65
N ILE A 43 3.59 -8.09 -5.17
CA ILE A 43 2.18 -8.49 -5.25
C ILE A 43 2.01 -9.77 -6.08
N LYS A 44 2.61 -9.83 -7.28
CA LYS A 44 2.57 -11.04 -8.13
C LYS A 44 3.13 -12.28 -7.42
N ARG A 45 4.17 -12.11 -6.61
CA ARG A 45 4.73 -13.19 -5.78
C ARG A 45 3.80 -13.60 -4.65
N CYS A 46 3.10 -12.66 -4.00
CA CYS A 46 2.08 -12.97 -2.98
C CYS A 46 0.94 -13.83 -3.57
N HIS A 47 0.48 -13.53 -4.78
CA HIS A 47 -0.52 -14.34 -5.50
C HIS A 47 -0.07 -15.78 -5.76
N ARG A 48 1.23 -16.05 -5.75
CA ARG A 48 1.84 -17.38 -5.89
C ARG A 48 2.21 -18.02 -4.55
N GLY A 49 1.96 -17.36 -3.42
CA GLY A 49 2.38 -17.82 -2.09
C GLY A 49 3.90 -17.76 -1.87
N LEU A 50 4.62 -16.93 -2.64
CA LEU A 50 6.09 -16.84 -2.62
C LEU A 50 6.62 -15.61 -1.86
N ASP A 51 5.71 -14.79 -1.33
CA ASP A 51 6.03 -13.57 -0.59
C ASP A 51 4.83 -13.17 0.29
N LYS A 52 5.04 -12.18 1.16
CA LYS A 52 3.98 -11.57 1.97
C LYS A 52 4.35 -10.14 2.36
N PHE A 53 3.32 -9.35 2.62
CA PHE A 53 3.40 -8.06 3.28
C PHE A 53 3.08 -8.20 4.77
N THR A 54 3.55 -7.24 5.56
CA THR A 54 3.07 -7.03 6.91
C THR A 54 1.78 -6.20 6.88
N PRO A 55 0.93 -6.29 7.92
CA PRO A 55 -0.25 -5.45 8.03
C PRO A 55 0.06 -3.95 8.01
N GLU A 56 1.25 -3.56 8.45
CA GLU A 56 1.72 -2.17 8.47
C GLU A 56 2.17 -1.70 7.09
N GLU A 57 2.45 -2.60 6.14
CA GLU A 57 2.70 -2.25 4.74
C GLU A 57 1.38 -2.05 3.97
N LEU A 58 0.24 -2.43 4.55
CA LEU A 58 -1.06 -2.43 3.88
C LEU A 58 -2.01 -1.34 4.38
N VAL A 59 -2.89 -0.93 3.48
CA VAL A 59 -4.10 -0.14 3.77
C VAL A 59 -5.31 -0.99 3.44
N PHE A 60 -6.21 -1.14 4.41
CA PHE A 60 -7.39 -1.99 4.25
C PHE A 60 -8.59 -1.20 3.76
N ALA A 61 -9.53 -1.89 3.13
CA ALA A 61 -10.85 -1.36 2.87
C ALA A 61 -11.59 -1.13 4.19
N ALA A 62 -12.47 -0.15 4.21
CA ALA A 62 -13.29 0.15 5.38
C ALA A 62 -14.32 -0.97 5.63
N THR A 63 -14.95 -1.46 4.55
CA THR A 63 -16.08 -2.40 4.64
C THR A 63 -16.05 -3.50 3.59
N THR A 64 -15.37 -3.31 2.46
CA THR A 64 -15.41 -4.25 1.34
C THR A 64 -14.53 -5.46 1.62
N ARG A 65 -15.09 -6.64 1.35
CA ARG A 65 -14.45 -7.93 1.54
C ARG A 65 -14.33 -8.68 0.23
N CYS A 66 -13.34 -9.53 0.17
CA CYS A 66 -13.20 -10.55 -0.86
C CYS A 66 -14.28 -11.65 -0.67
N HIS A 67 -14.63 -12.39 -1.73
CA HIS A 67 -15.53 -13.55 -1.67
C HIS A 67 -15.13 -14.59 -0.60
N CYS A 68 -13.84 -14.76 -0.33
CA CYS A 68 -13.34 -15.63 0.75
C CYS A 68 -13.70 -15.15 2.19
N GLY A 69 -14.22 -13.92 2.33
CA GLY A 69 -14.56 -13.25 3.58
C GLY A 69 -13.46 -12.32 4.13
N ALA A 70 -12.23 -12.42 3.61
CA ALA A 70 -11.13 -11.53 4.00
C ALA A 70 -11.39 -10.07 3.60
N GLY A 71 -10.72 -9.14 4.27
CA GLY A 71 -10.72 -7.74 3.84
C GLY A 71 -10.07 -7.56 2.48
N LEU A 72 -10.42 -6.48 1.77
CA LEU A 72 -9.60 -6.00 0.67
C LEU A 72 -8.49 -5.09 1.22
N ALA A 73 -7.34 -5.08 0.55
CA ALA A 73 -6.21 -4.22 0.90
C ALA A 73 -5.40 -3.82 -0.34
N TYR A 74 -4.63 -2.75 -0.20
CA TYR A 74 -3.59 -2.35 -1.14
C TYR A 74 -2.31 -1.96 -0.40
N VAL A 75 -1.18 -1.96 -1.11
CA VAL A 75 0.13 -1.65 -0.54
C VAL A 75 0.28 -0.14 -0.36
N LYS A 76 0.80 0.32 0.79
CA LYS A 76 1.08 1.74 1.00
C LYS A 76 2.03 2.27 -0.08
N ASN A 77 1.91 3.56 -0.39
CA ASN A 77 2.74 4.24 -1.39
C ASN A 77 2.65 3.65 -2.80
N CYS A 78 1.59 2.90 -3.12
CA CYS A 78 1.35 2.45 -4.48
C CYS A 78 0.82 3.57 -5.38
N SER A 79 1.02 3.41 -6.70
CA SER A 79 0.46 4.27 -7.74
C SER A 79 -1.07 4.38 -7.66
N PRO A 80 -1.68 5.48 -8.13
CA PRO A 80 -3.12 5.54 -8.42
C PRO A 80 -3.58 4.49 -9.45
N ARG A 81 -2.65 3.92 -10.23
CA ARG A 81 -2.88 2.83 -11.18
C ARG A 81 -2.94 1.43 -10.52
N SER A 82 -2.76 1.36 -9.20
CA SER A 82 -2.82 0.10 -8.45
C SER A 82 -4.26 -0.39 -8.24
N SER A 83 -4.38 -1.48 -7.49
CA SER A 83 -5.61 -2.24 -7.34
C SER A 83 -5.78 -2.70 -5.89
N TRP A 84 -7.02 -2.98 -5.53
CA TRP A 84 -7.35 -3.73 -4.34
C TRP A 84 -7.11 -5.22 -4.58
N HIS A 85 -6.60 -5.90 -3.56
CA HIS A 85 -6.41 -7.34 -3.54
C HIS A 85 -6.97 -7.95 -2.25
N CYS A 86 -7.24 -9.25 -2.26
CA CYS A 86 -7.57 -9.98 -1.05
C CYS A 86 -6.44 -9.87 -0.01
N SER A 87 -6.76 -9.47 1.22
CA SER A 87 -5.75 -9.31 2.26
C SER A 87 -5.10 -10.64 2.67
N GLU A 88 -5.82 -11.76 2.64
CA GLU A 88 -5.22 -13.07 2.92
C GLU A 88 -4.14 -13.44 1.89
N ILE A 89 -4.30 -13.04 0.63
CA ILE A 89 -3.27 -13.23 -0.39
C ILE A 89 -2.05 -12.37 -0.05
N LEU A 90 -2.25 -11.07 0.19
CA LEU A 90 -1.14 -10.16 0.48
C LEU A 90 -0.41 -10.50 1.78
N LEU A 91 -1.10 -11.06 2.77
CA LEU A 91 -0.53 -11.48 4.05
C LEU A 91 0.06 -12.89 4.02
N GLY A 92 -0.07 -13.62 2.90
CA GLY A 92 0.40 -15.00 2.76
C GLY A 92 -0.35 -16.02 3.61
N THR A 93 -1.61 -15.74 3.97
CA THR A 93 -2.48 -16.66 4.73
C THR A 93 -3.55 -17.32 3.86
N ALA A 94 -3.62 -16.99 2.57
CA ALA A 94 -4.52 -17.63 1.63
C ALA A 94 -4.16 -19.11 1.43
N ILE A 95 -5.17 -19.97 1.48
CA ILE A 95 -5.02 -21.39 1.12
C ILE A 95 -5.24 -21.50 -0.39
N HIS A 96 -4.16 -21.76 -1.13
CA HIS A 96 -4.18 -21.82 -2.58
C HIS A 96 -4.97 -23.04 -3.12
N ALA A 97 -5.45 -22.90 -4.35
CA ALA A 97 -6.18 -23.95 -5.06
C ALA A 97 -5.39 -25.28 -5.09
N GLY A 98 -6.09 -26.39 -4.91
CA GLY A 98 -5.49 -27.73 -4.86
C GLY A 98 -5.16 -28.23 -3.45
N LEU A 99 -5.35 -27.41 -2.42
CA LEU A 99 -5.27 -27.80 -1.01
C LEU A 99 -6.66 -27.91 -0.37
N ASP A 100 -6.76 -28.73 0.67
CA ASP A 100 -7.98 -28.81 1.47
C ASP A 100 -8.29 -27.44 2.11
N SER A 101 -9.56 -27.03 2.06
CA SER A 101 -10.04 -25.71 2.52
C SER A 101 -9.57 -24.51 1.67
N ALA A 102 -9.11 -24.73 0.44
CA ALA A 102 -8.88 -23.65 -0.52
C ALA A 102 -10.15 -22.81 -0.70
N LYS A 103 -10.00 -21.49 -0.66
CA LYS A 103 -11.10 -20.54 -0.87
C LYS A 103 -10.94 -19.85 -2.22
N GLU A 104 -12.07 -19.53 -2.85
CA GLU A 104 -12.06 -18.66 -4.02
C GLU A 104 -11.76 -17.22 -3.59
N HIS A 105 -10.83 -16.59 -4.30
CA HIS A 105 -10.44 -15.21 -4.07
C HIS A 105 -10.73 -14.37 -5.31
N ASP A 106 -11.14 -13.12 -5.08
CA ASP A 106 -11.27 -12.13 -6.13
C ASP A 106 -9.92 -11.87 -6.81
N GLY A 107 -9.99 -11.59 -8.11
CA GLY A 107 -8.89 -10.99 -8.84
C GLY A 107 -8.57 -9.57 -8.35
N GLU A 108 -7.66 -8.91 -9.04
CA GLU A 108 -7.39 -7.49 -8.79
C GLU A 108 -8.61 -6.62 -9.11
N LEU A 109 -8.91 -5.69 -8.21
CA LEU A 109 -10.01 -4.73 -8.37
C LEU A 109 -9.42 -3.32 -8.53
N PRO A 110 -9.44 -2.73 -9.74
CA PRO A 110 -8.81 -1.43 -9.98
C PRO A 110 -9.40 -0.30 -9.12
N PHE A 111 -8.57 0.65 -8.69
CA PHE A 111 -9.02 1.81 -7.88
C PHE A 111 -10.06 2.69 -8.55
N ILE A 112 -10.18 2.65 -9.89
CA ILE A 112 -11.22 3.37 -10.64
C ILE A 112 -12.64 2.92 -10.27
N MET A 113 -12.79 1.76 -9.59
CA MET A 113 -14.05 1.33 -9.01
C MET A 113 -14.28 2.02 -7.66
N TYR A 114 -14.83 3.25 -7.70
CA TYR A 114 -15.01 4.19 -6.58
C TYR A 114 -15.82 3.69 -5.35
N ASN A 115 -16.38 2.49 -5.39
CA ASN A 115 -17.24 1.97 -4.31
C ASN A 115 -16.45 1.40 -3.13
N ILE A 116 -15.14 1.20 -3.27
CA ILE A 116 -14.29 0.66 -2.20
C ILE A 116 -13.61 1.82 -1.48
N LYS A 117 -14.00 2.06 -0.23
CA LYS A 117 -13.42 3.08 0.63
C LYS A 117 -12.23 2.54 1.39
N SER A 118 -11.19 3.35 1.53
CA SER A 118 -10.04 3.07 2.40
C SER A 118 -10.40 3.33 3.86
N GLU A 119 -9.86 2.50 4.78
CA GLU A 119 -9.95 2.70 6.23
C GLU A 119 -9.40 4.07 6.69
N ARG A 120 -8.58 4.72 5.84
CA ARG A 120 -7.98 6.04 6.11
C ARG A 120 -8.86 7.22 5.71
N GLN A 121 -9.94 6.98 4.97
CA GLN A 121 -10.82 8.07 4.55
C GLN A 121 -11.69 8.55 5.71
N PRO A 122 -11.91 9.86 5.89
CA PRO A 122 -12.80 10.36 6.95
C PRO A 122 -14.21 9.75 6.90
N SER A 123 -14.70 9.48 5.68
CA SER A 123 -16.02 8.87 5.47
C SER A 123 -16.10 7.36 5.78
N ALA A 124 -14.99 6.74 6.20
CA ALA A 124 -14.96 5.38 6.72
C ALA A 124 -15.45 5.30 8.18
N ASN A 125 -15.55 6.42 8.90
CA ASN A 125 -16.01 6.45 10.30
C ASN A 125 -15.28 5.46 11.22
N GLY A 126 -13.97 5.26 11.00
CA GLY A 126 -13.14 4.33 11.76
C GLY A 126 -13.36 2.84 11.43
N MET A 127 -14.19 2.51 10.43
CA MET A 127 -14.37 1.13 9.98
C MET A 127 -13.12 0.62 9.26
N THR A 128 -12.84 -0.67 9.49
CA THR A 128 -11.72 -1.37 8.84
C THR A 128 -12.03 -2.85 8.69
N THR A 129 -11.54 -3.45 7.60
CA THR A 129 -11.51 -4.91 7.41
C THR A 129 -10.17 -5.52 7.80
N ARG A 130 -9.29 -4.77 8.48
CA ARG A 130 -8.01 -5.27 8.99
C ARG A 130 -8.22 -6.55 9.82
N PRO A 131 -7.44 -7.61 9.58
CA PRO A 131 -7.53 -8.84 10.36
C PRO A 131 -7.13 -8.56 11.81
N ASN A 132 -7.83 -9.20 12.73
CA ASN A 132 -7.51 -9.12 14.15
C ASN A 132 -6.32 -10.06 14.43
N ILE A 133 -5.12 -9.58 14.15
CA ILE A 133 -3.90 -10.33 14.38
C ILE A 133 -3.63 -10.24 15.88
N GLN A 134 -4.10 -11.23 16.62
CA GLN A 134 -3.53 -11.49 17.94
C GLN A 134 -2.03 -11.68 17.69
N GLN A 135 -1.21 -10.79 18.25
CA GLN A 135 0.24 -10.83 18.12
C GLN A 135 0.68 -12.27 18.31
N ALA A 136 1.31 -12.86 17.29
CA ALA A 136 1.86 -14.19 17.41
C ALA A 136 2.78 -14.17 18.65
N PRO A 137 2.72 -15.17 19.54
CA PRO A 137 3.64 -15.22 20.67
C PRO A 137 5.06 -15.12 20.12
N GLU A 138 5.84 -14.20 20.66
CA GLU A 138 7.27 -14.06 20.39
C GLU A 138 7.91 -15.45 20.42
N PRO A 139 8.79 -15.80 19.46
CA PRO A 139 9.47 -17.08 19.49
C PRO A 139 10.20 -17.18 20.82
N SER A 140 9.74 -18.07 21.70
CA SER A 140 10.38 -18.27 23.00
C SER A 140 11.77 -18.81 22.74
N ASP A 141 12.79 -18.02 23.04
CA ASP A 141 14.19 -18.44 23.09
C ASP A 141 14.40 -19.47 24.20
N SER A 142 13.87 -20.69 24.02
CA SER A 142 14.25 -21.85 24.81
C SER A 142 15.56 -22.38 24.25
N VAL A 143 16.64 -21.68 24.58
CA VAL A 143 17.99 -22.23 24.50
C VAL A 143 18.10 -23.31 25.57
N ASP A 144 17.92 -24.56 25.17
CA ASP A 144 18.31 -25.73 25.94
C ASP A 144 19.82 -25.67 26.21
N LYS A 145 20.20 -25.17 27.39
CA LYS A 145 21.54 -25.39 27.95
C LYS A 145 21.56 -26.80 28.55
N LYS A 146 22.14 -27.74 27.79
CA LYS A 146 22.69 -28.97 28.35
C LYS A 146 24.00 -28.71 29.06
#